data_AF-A0A132B948-F1
#
_entry.id   AF-A0A132B948-F1
#
_cell.length_a   1.000
_cell.length_b   1.000
_cell.length_c   1.000
_cell.angle_alpha   90.00
_cell.angle_beta   90.00
_cell.angle_gamma   90.00
#
_symmetry.space_group_name_H-M   'P 1'
#
loop_
_entity.id
_entity.type
_entity.pdbx_description
1 polymer ?
#
loop_
_entity_poly.entity_id
_entity_poly.type
_entity_poly.pdbx_seq_one_letter_code
_entity_poly.pdbx_strand_id
1 'polypeptide(L)'
;MRTSLRRSQQLLQTSSLSTRRNLTTPHPRELPAPRQVCQACHRPLLSSPKAQQPQRERRLKSSSSATTASQTTPQSESTTSPIPKTHYDLFPQTLSQGPPPSGPFAIDLRALRKEFLQLQSKSHPDLFPPHLKTRAEATSSLINTAYKTLQSPLLRAQYLLSLQGIETADDETAKVEDAELLMEVMEAREAVESAEEEEELVAVREENEERVRDTEERLGERFEQGDWEGARGEAVRLRYWVNVRESIHGWEQGK
;
A
#
# COMPACT_ATOMS: atom_id res chain seq x y z
N MET A 1 -73.89 24.50 -6.05
CA MET A 1 -74.49 25.06 -7.28
C MET A 1 -73.52 24.74 -8.41
N ARG A 2 -73.89 23.81 -9.31
CA ARG A 2 -74.28 24.10 -10.72
C ARG A 2 -73.12 24.74 -11.51
N THR A 3 -72.59 24.24 -12.62
CA THR A 3 -72.96 23.22 -13.62
C THR A 3 -71.78 23.24 -14.63
N SER A 4 -71.14 22.13 -14.98
CA SER A 4 -71.36 21.35 -16.22
C SER A 4 -71.30 22.17 -17.52
N LEU A 5 -70.41 21.79 -18.46
CA LEU A 5 -70.71 21.25 -19.80
C LEU A 5 -69.37 21.04 -20.56
N ARG A 6 -68.99 19.80 -20.94
CA ARG A 6 -69.29 19.09 -22.21
C ARG A 6 -68.75 19.87 -23.43
N ARG A 7 -68.04 19.33 -24.42
CA ARG A 7 -68.15 18.04 -25.16
C ARG A 7 -67.04 18.10 -26.25
N SER A 8 -66.33 17.04 -26.63
CA SER A 8 -66.62 16.16 -27.81
C SER A 8 -65.26 15.66 -28.33
N GLN A 9 -65.00 14.34 -28.41
CA GLN A 9 -65.08 13.49 -29.64
C GLN A 9 -64.11 13.93 -30.76
N GLN A 10 -63.26 13.11 -31.40
CA GLN A 10 -63.30 11.71 -31.84
C GLN A 10 -61.85 11.26 -32.16
N LEU A 11 -61.42 10.05 -31.78
CA LEU A 11 -61.24 8.86 -32.65
C LEU A 11 -60.47 9.10 -33.96
N LEU A 12 -59.28 8.52 -34.08
CA LEU A 12 -58.78 7.86 -35.29
C LEU A 12 -57.77 6.76 -34.90
N GLN A 13 -58.13 5.54 -35.27
CA GLN A 13 -57.29 4.35 -35.25
C GLN A 13 -56.24 4.45 -36.35
N THR A 14 -55.01 4.04 -36.09
CA THR A 14 -54.22 3.28 -37.08
C THR A 14 -53.34 2.24 -36.38
N SER A 15 -53.61 1.00 -36.74
CA SER A 15 -52.87 -0.20 -36.44
C SER A 15 -51.59 -0.25 -37.28
N SER A 16 -50.45 -0.62 -36.70
CA SER A 16 -49.29 -1.07 -37.48
C SER A 16 -48.57 -2.25 -36.80
N LEU A 17 -49.01 -3.44 -37.22
CA LEU A 17 -48.25 -4.65 -37.53
C LEU A 17 -46.84 -4.77 -36.93
N SER A 18 -46.72 -5.59 -35.89
CA SER A 18 -45.48 -6.23 -35.47
C SER A 18 -44.93 -7.13 -36.60
N THR A 19 -43.96 -6.63 -37.35
CA THR A 19 -43.12 -7.47 -38.21
C THR A 19 -41.96 -8.02 -37.39
N ARG A 20 -42.06 -9.30 -37.03
CA ARG A 20 -40.92 -10.10 -36.55
C ARG A 20 -39.85 -10.13 -37.63
N ARG A 21 -38.71 -9.49 -37.39
CA ARG A 21 -37.44 -9.81 -38.06
C ARG A 21 -36.64 -10.71 -37.14
N ASN A 22 -36.54 -11.99 -37.52
CA ASN A 22 -35.53 -12.90 -37.02
C ASN A 22 -34.16 -12.37 -37.45
N LEU A 23 -33.40 -11.81 -36.50
CA LEU A 23 -31.99 -11.52 -36.66
C LEU A 23 -31.23 -12.69 -36.04
N THR A 24 -30.72 -13.55 -36.91
CA THR A 24 -29.73 -14.59 -36.61
C THR A 24 -28.55 -13.94 -35.90
N THR A 25 -28.31 -14.36 -34.66
CA THR A 25 -27.15 -13.97 -33.84
C THR A 25 -25.87 -14.44 -34.53
N PRO A 26 -24.93 -13.56 -34.91
CA PRO A 26 -23.61 -14.01 -35.31
C PRO A 26 -22.82 -14.36 -34.04
N HIS A 27 -22.27 -15.58 -34.04
CA HIS A 27 -21.33 -16.10 -33.07
C HIS A 27 -20.17 -15.12 -32.86
N PRO A 28 -19.80 -14.72 -31.63
CA PRO A 28 -18.60 -13.93 -31.42
C PRO A 28 -17.39 -14.79 -31.78
N ARG A 29 -16.60 -14.34 -32.76
CA ARG A 29 -15.24 -14.83 -32.99
C ARG A 29 -14.43 -14.53 -31.74
N GLU A 30 -13.97 -15.57 -31.06
CA GLU A 30 -12.96 -15.45 -30.00
C GLU A 30 -11.72 -14.75 -30.55
N LEU A 31 -11.44 -13.56 -30.03
CA LEU A 31 -10.20 -12.84 -30.25
C LEU A 31 -9.10 -13.54 -29.42
N PRO A 32 -7.89 -13.78 -29.98
CA PRO A 32 -6.81 -14.38 -29.22
C PRO A 32 -6.37 -13.43 -28.08
N ALA A 33 -6.12 -14.01 -26.91
CA ALA A 33 -5.72 -13.30 -25.69
C ALA A 33 -4.48 -12.41 -25.91
N PRO A 34 -4.38 -11.27 -25.20
CA PRO A 34 -3.27 -10.34 -25.35
C PRO A 34 -1.96 -11.01 -24.91
N ARG A 35 -0.95 -10.95 -25.78
CA ARG A 35 0.42 -11.35 -25.44
C ARG A 35 0.92 -10.40 -24.34
N GLN A 36 1.24 -10.94 -23.16
CA GLN A 36 1.89 -10.18 -22.11
C GLN A 36 3.29 -9.75 -22.58
N VAL A 37 3.50 -8.44 -22.64
CA VAL A 37 4.78 -7.80 -22.95
C VAL A 37 5.26 -7.11 -21.67
N CYS A 38 6.52 -7.32 -21.31
CA CYS A 38 7.15 -6.56 -20.22
C CYS A 38 7.25 -5.07 -20.62
N GLN A 39 6.64 -4.18 -19.84
CA GLN A 39 6.56 -2.74 -20.14
C GLN A 39 7.90 -1.99 -20.05
N ALA A 40 9.00 -2.66 -19.66
CA ALA A 40 10.32 -2.04 -19.62
C ALA A 40 11.16 -2.28 -20.91
N CYS A 41 10.86 -3.29 -21.75
CA CYS A 41 11.80 -3.69 -22.81
C CYS A 41 11.22 -4.28 -24.12
N HIS A 42 9.91 -4.25 -24.34
CA HIS A 42 9.27 -4.57 -25.64
C HIS A 42 9.78 -5.84 -26.39
N ARG A 43 10.08 -6.94 -25.68
CA ARG A 43 10.41 -8.25 -26.30
C ARG A 43 9.36 -9.32 -26.00
N PRO A 44 9.05 -10.22 -26.94
CA PRO A 44 8.07 -11.29 -26.74
C PRO A 44 8.64 -12.43 -25.89
N LEU A 45 7.86 -12.89 -24.90
CA LEU A 45 8.17 -14.07 -24.08
C LEU A 45 7.91 -15.36 -24.86
N LEU A 46 8.92 -16.24 -24.93
CA LEU A 46 8.78 -17.59 -25.49
C LEU A 46 8.18 -18.53 -24.44
N SER A 47 7.06 -19.17 -24.80
CA SER A 47 6.36 -20.16 -23.99
C SER A 47 7.25 -21.38 -23.74
N SER A 48 7.41 -21.75 -22.46
CA SER A 48 8.17 -22.95 -22.06
C SER A 48 7.37 -24.24 -22.30
N PRO A 49 8.02 -25.37 -22.67
CA PRO A 49 7.35 -26.65 -22.75
C PRO A 49 7.21 -27.32 -21.37
N LYS A 50 6.14 -28.11 -21.30
CA LYS A 50 5.57 -28.90 -20.21
C LYS A 50 6.59 -29.85 -19.55
N ALA A 51 6.71 -29.78 -18.21
CA ALA A 51 7.52 -30.71 -17.41
C ALA A 51 6.86 -32.10 -17.31
N GLN A 52 7.59 -33.15 -17.71
CA GLN A 52 7.26 -34.55 -17.45
C GLN A 52 7.97 -35.02 -16.17
N GLN A 53 7.21 -35.65 -15.29
CA GLN A 53 7.69 -36.35 -14.09
C GLN A 53 8.49 -37.59 -14.47
N PRO A 54 9.55 -37.97 -13.72
CA PRO A 54 10.07 -39.32 -13.75
C PRO A 54 9.50 -40.17 -12.61
N GLN A 55 9.08 -41.37 -12.99
CA GLN A 55 8.64 -42.45 -12.10
C GLN A 55 9.80 -43.14 -11.39
N ARG A 56 9.42 -43.87 -10.34
CA ARG A 56 10.22 -44.47 -9.28
C ARG A 56 10.31 -45.98 -9.48
N GLU A 57 11.50 -46.59 -9.42
CA GLU A 57 11.72 -48.04 -9.20
C GLU A 57 13.11 -48.29 -8.55
N ARG A 58 13.14 -48.53 -7.22
CA ARG A 58 13.49 -49.78 -6.48
C ARG A 58 14.88 -50.40 -6.78
N ARG A 59 15.84 -50.31 -5.85
CA ARG A 59 16.19 -51.23 -4.70
C ARG A 59 17.29 -52.23 -5.12
N LEU A 60 18.45 -52.36 -4.46
CA LEU A 60 18.70 -53.07 -3.18
C LEU A 60 20.18 -52.93 -2.70
N LYS A 61 20.35 -52.70 -1.38
CA LYS A 61 21.28 -53.29 -0.36
C LYS A 61 22.80 -53.39 -0.69
N SER A 62 23.78 -53.22 0.21
CA SER A 62 23.90 -53.48 1.65
C SER A 62 25.21 -52.87 2.21
N SER A 63 25.32 -52.78 3.56
CA SER A 63 26.53 -52.79 4.42
C SER A 63 27.55 -51.64 4.26
N SER A 64 28.18 -51.05 5.28
CA SER A 64 28.56 -51.55 6.61
C SER A 64 29.08 -50.38 7.49
N SER A 65 28.85 -50.51 8.80
CA SER A 65 29.78 -50.22 9.92
C SER A 65 30.21 -48.78 10.26
N ALA A 66 30.05 -48.48 11.55
CA ALA A 66 30.45 -47.30 12.31
C ALA A 66 31.98 -47.18 12.51
N THR A 67 32.50 -45.95 12.72
CA THR A 67 33.19 -45.50 13.96
C THR A 67 33.84 -44.10 13.83
N THR A 68 33.60 -43.26 14.85
CA THR A 68 34.58 -42.48 15.64
C THR A 68 35.29 -41.22 15.09
N ALA A 69 35.38 -40.24 16.01
CA ALA A 69 36.38 -39.18 16.21
C ALA A 69 36.21 -37.80 15.54
N SER A 70 35.82 -36.86 16.41
CA SER A 70 36.35 -35.51 16.61
C SER A 70 37.51 -35.05 15.71
N GLN A 71 37.35 -33.85 15.16
CA GLN A 71 38.44 -32.87 15.13
C GLN A 71 37.89 -31.44 14.94
N THR A 72 38.18 -30.63 15.94
CA THR A 72 38.07 -29.19 15.98
C THR A 72 39.11 -28.57 15.05
N THR A 73 38.68 -27.69 14.15
CA THR A 73 39.54 -26.67 13.55
C THR A 73 38.72 -25.38 13.46
N PRO A 74 39.20 -24.25 14.03
CA PRO A 74 38.56 -22.97 13.86
C PRO A 74 39.03 -22.38 12.52
N GLN A 75 38.13 -22.31 11.54
CA GLN A 75 38.35 -21.53 10.33
C GLN A 75 37.51 -20.26 10.35
N SER A 76 38.24 -19.18 10.15
CA SER A 76 37.86 -17.79 9.96
C SER A 76 36.64 -17.57 9.05
N GLU A 77 35.90 -16.52 9.42
CA GLU A 77 35.23 -15.59 8.51
C GLU A 77 34.19 -16.15 7.53
N SER A 78 32.93 -15.99 7.91
CA SER A 78 31.90 -15.57 6.96
C SER A 78 31.10 -14.44 7.58
N THR A 79 31.35 -13.22 7.07
CA THR A 79 30.52 -12.03 7.21
C THR A 79 29.12 -12.34 6.69
N THR A 80 28.30 -12.92 7.55
CA THR A 80 26.86 -12.98 7.33
C THR A 80 26.32 -11.61 7.73
N SER A 81 26.20 -10.69 6.77
CA SER A 81 25.42 -9.48 6.99
C SER A 81 24.05 -9.90 7.52
N PRO A 82 23.65 -9.45 8.73
CA PRO A 82 22.40 -9.89 9.32
C PRO A 82 21.26 -9.51 8.38
N ILE A 83 20.30 -10.42 8.20
CA ILE A 83 19.03 -10.10 7.54
C ILE A 83 18.44 -8.91 8.30
N PRO A 84 18.12 -7.79 7.63
CA PRO A 84 17.53 -6.63 8.30
C PRO A 84 16.25 -7.08 8.99
N LYS A 85 16.20 -6.91 10.31
CA LYS A 85 15.07 -7.35 11.13
C LYS A 85 13.92 -6.34 11.02
N THR A 86 14.27 -5.09 10.72
CA THR A 86 13.35 -3.96 10.64
C THR A 86 13.66 -3.07 9.43
N HIS A 87 12.71 -2.22 9.04
CA HIS A 87 12.93 -1.18 8.03
C HIS A 87 14.01 -0.18 8.46
N TYR A 88 14.20 0.04 9.76
CA TYR A 88 15.21 0.95 10.31
C TYR A 88 16.64 0.44 10.05
N ASP A 89 16.85 -0.88 10.11
CA ASP A 89 18.15 -1.51 9.86
C ASP A 89 18.66 -1.31 8.42
N LEU A 90 17.77 -0.98 7.48
CA LEU A 90 18.11 -0.73 6.09
C LEU A 90 18.74 0.65 5.86
N PHE A 91 18.55 1.60 6.78
CA PHE A 91 19.03 2.99 6.66
C PHE A 91 19.98 3.36 7.81
N PRO A 92 21.13 2.67 7.97
CA PRO A 92 22.00 2.85 9.13
C PRO A 92 22.68 4.23 9.19
N GLN A 93 22.85 4.95 8.07
CA GLN A 93 23.45 6.29 8.10
C GLN A 93 22.45 7.32 8.64
N THR A 94 21.18 7.19 8.27
CA THR A 94 20.11 8.11 8.69
C THR A 94 19.57 7.73 10.07
N LEU A 95 19.39 6.44 10.33
CA LEU A 95 18.65 5.88 11.48
C LEU A 95 19.57 5.06 12.39
N SER A 96 20.71 5.65 12.78
CA SER A 96 21.74 4.98 13.60
C SER A 96 21.27 4.55 14.99
N GLN A 97 20.22 5.20 15.52
CA GLN A 97 19.65 4.91 16.84
C GLN A 97 18.55 3.84 16.80
N GLY A 98 18.11 3.40 15.61
CA GLY A 98 17.03 2.43 15.43
C GLY A 98 15.63 3.01 15.69
N PRO A 99 14.62 2.14 15.86
CA PRO A 99 13.24 2.56 16.11
C PRO A 99 13.03 3.11 17.53
N PRO A 100 11.95 3.89 17.76
CA PRO A 100 11.51 4.26 19.10
C PRO A 100 11.22 3.03 19.99
N PRO A 101 11.43 3.12 21.32
CA PRO A 101 11.81 4.32 22.10
C PRO A 101 13.32 4.61 22.12
N SER A 102 14.15 3.79 21.46
CA SER A 102 15.62 3.98 21.48
C SER A 102 16.10 5.10 20.57
N GLY A 103 15.40 5.34 19.46
CA GLY A 103 15.60 6.46 18.56
C GLY A 103 14.37 7.35 18.44
N PRO A 104 14.50 8.51 17.78
CA PRO A 104 13.38 9.44 17.59
C PRO A 104 12.34 8.89 16.61
N PHE A 105 11.07 9.27 16.81
CA PHE A 105 10.03 9.00 15.81
C PHE A 105 10.21 9.88 14.56
N ALA A 106 10.60 11.14 14.75
CA ALA A 106 10.85 12.09 13.68
C ALA A 106 12.10 11.68 12.88
N ILE A 107 11.99 11.70 11.54
CA ILE A 107 13.07 11.33 10.62
C ILE A 107 13.36 12.50 9.69
N ASP A 108 14.64 12.81 9.50
CA ASP A 108 15.07 13.73 8.43
C ASP A 108 14.83 13.08 7.05
N LEU A 109 13.73 13.50 6.41
CA LEU A 109 13.33 13.00 5.08
C LEU A 109 14.36 13.29 3.99
N ARG A 110 15.17 14.36 4.12
CA ARG A 110 16.21 14.67 3.14
C ARG A 110 17.37 13.68 3.24
N ALA A 111 17.81 13.39 4.47
CA ALA A 111 18.82 12.37 4.74
C ALA A 111 18.33 10.98 4.30
N LEU A 112 17.09 10.63 4.67
CA LEU A 112 16.46 9.35 4.28
C LEU A 112 16.42 9.18 2.76
N ARG A 113 15.97 10.21 2.02
CA ARG A 113 15.94 10.18 0.55
C ARG A 113 17.33 10.03 -0.06
N LYS A 114 18.33 10.71 0.49
CA LYS A 114 19.72 10.62 0.01
C LYS A 114 20.26 9.20 0.17
N GLU A 115 20.07 8.59 1.35
CA GLU A 115 20.50 7.22 1.61
C GLU A 115 19.72 6.21 0.74
N PHE A 116 18.41 6.39 0.60
CA PHE A 116 17.57 5.59 -0.30
C PHE A 116 18.12 5.54 -1.74
N LEU A 117 18.43 6.70 -2.33
CA LEU A 117 18.98 6.75 -3.69
C LEU A 117 20.33 6.03 -3.79
N GLN A 118 21.19 6.15 -2.76
CA GLN A 118 22.46 5.43 -2.72
C GLN A 118 22.25 3.92 -2.64
N LEU A 119 21.35 3.44 -1.78
CA LEU A 119 21.05 2.02 -1.64
C LEU A 119 20.45 1.45 -2.92
N GLN A 120 19.47 2.14 -3.51
CA GLN A 120 18.82 1.74 -4.76
C GLN A 120 19.83 1.63 -5.92
N SER A 121 20.77 2.58 -6.01
CA SER A 121 21.83 2.53 -7.02
C SER A 121 22.74 1.30 -6.88
N LYS A 122 22.99 0.82 -5.66
CA LYS A 122 23.83 -0.35 -5.37
C LYS A 122 23.08 -1.67 -5.55
N SER A 123 21.76 -1.68 -5.43
CA SER A 123 20.91 -2.87 -5.52
C SER A 123 20.22 -3.03 -6.87
N HIS A 124 20.58 -2.24 -7.90
CA HIS A 124 19.94 -2.32 -9.21
C HIS A 124 20.25 -3.66 -9.90
N PRO A 125 19.25 -4.41 -10.40
CA PRO A 125 19.44 -5.77 -10.93
C PRO A 125 20.35 -5.85 -12.15
N ASP A 126 20.51 -4.75 -12.89
CA ASP A 126 21.45 -4.69 -14.02
C ASP A 126 22.92 -4.74 -13.62
N LEU A 127 23.24 -4.45 -12.36
CA LEU A 127 24.59 -4.59 -11.82
C LEU A 127 24.94 -6.03 -11.45
N PHE A 128 23.96 -6.94 -11.44
CA PHE A 128 24.12 -8.30 -10.97
C PHE A 128 24.08 -9.33 -12.11
N PRO A 129 24.91 -10.38 -12.03
CA PRO A 129 24.85 -11.49 -12.98
C PRO A 129 23.49 -12.21 -12.89
N PRO A 130 23.05 -12.91 -13.96
CA PRO A 130 21.71 -13.50 -14.06
C PRO A 130 21.26 -14.33 -12.85
N HIS A 131 22.18 -15.09 -12.23
CA HIS A 131 21.88 -15.93 -11.07
C HIS A 131 21.65 -15.15 -9.76
N LEU A 132 22.02 -13.87 -9.70
CA LEU A 132 21.79 -12.98 -8.55
C LEU A 132 20.68 -11.94 -8.80
N LYS A 133 20.15 -11.85 -10.03
CA LYS A 133 19.15 -10.83 -10.39
C LYS A 133 17.91 -10.88 -9.52
N THR A 134 17.33 -12.06 -9.30
CA THR A 134 16.15 -12.22 -8.43
C THR A 134 16.41 -11.74 -7.00
N ARG A 135 17.61 -11.96 -6.47
CA ARG A 135 18.00 -11.45 -5.14
C ARG A 135 18.13 -9.93 -5.13
N ALA A 136 18.70 -9.35 -6.18
CA ALA A 136 18.82 -7.91 -6.33
C ALA A 136 17.44 -7.24 -6.46
N GLU A 137 16.53 -7.83 -7.22
CA GLU A 137 15.13 -7.39 -7.34
C GLU A 137 14.42 -7.42 -5.99
N ALA A 138 14.52 -8.52 -5.25
CA ALA A 138 13.93 -8.64 -3.91
C ALA A 138 14.50 -7.59 -2.94
N THR A 139 15.81 -7.35 -2.99
CA THR A 139 16.48 -6.34 -2.16
C THR A 139 16.01 -4.92 -2.51
N SER A 140 15.94 -4.59 -3.80
CA SER A 140 15.45 -3.29 -4.28
C SER A 140 13.99 -3.07 -3.87
N SER A 141 13.14 -4.10 -4.00
CA SER A 141 11.75 -4.01 -3.56
C SER A 141 11.63 -3.79 -2.06
N LEU A 142 12.45 -4.47 -1.25
CA LEU A 142 12.47 -4.29 0.20
C LEU A 142 12.88 -2.85 0.59
N ILE A 143 13.92 -2.31 -0.05
CA ILE A 143 14.36 -0.91 0.16
C ILE A 143 13.24 0.08 -0.21
N ASN A 144 12.53 -0.15 -1.31
CA ASN A 144 11.41 0.70 -1.73
C ASN A 144 10.26 0.67 -0.70
N THR A 145 9.88 -0.51 -0.22
CA THR A 145 8.84 -0.65 0.81
C THR A 145 9.25 0.07 2.08
N ALA A 146 10.46 -0.18 2.58
CA ALA A 146 10.97 0.46 3.77
C ALA A 146 11.02 1.98 3.64
N TYR A 147 11.49 2.51 2.51
CA TYR A 147 11.50 3.95 2.25
C TYR A 147 10.09 4.55 2.28
N LYS A 148 9.13 3.94 1.59
CA LYS A 148 7.73 4.43 1.56
C LYS A 148 7.11 4.42 2.95
N THR A 149 7.29 3.33 3.70
CA THR A 149 6.79 3.20 5.08
C THR A 149 7.41 4.24 5.99
N LEU A 150 8.74 4.42 5.93
CA LEU A 150 9.43 5.37 6.79
C LEU A 150 9.22 6.82 6.36
N GLN A 151 8.87 7.11 5.11
CA GLN A 151 8.64 8.48 4.65
C GLN A 151 7.33 9.06 5.21
N SER A 152 6.25 8.27 5.25
CA SER A 152 4.94 8.71 5.76
C SER A 152 4.86 8.56 7.28
N PRO A 153 4.58 9.61 8.06
CA PRO A 153 4.42 9.51 9.51
C PRO A 153 3.32 8.52 9.92
N LEU A 154 2.20 8.49 9.19
CA LEU A 154 1.13 7.52 9.42
C LEU A 154 1.60 6.07 9.19
N LEU A 155 2.19 5.77 8.03
CA LEU A 155 2.67 4.42 7.72
C LEU A 155 3.79 3.99 8.68
N ARG A 156 4.64 4.93 9.08
CA ARG A 156 5.72 4.71 10.05
C ARG A 156 5.15 4.33 11.41
N ALA A 157 4.13 5.04 11.88
CA ALA A 157 3.47 4.75 13.15
C ALA A 157 2.78 3.39 13.15
N GLN A 158 2.00 3.10 12.10
CA GLN A 158 1.36 1.79 11.91
C GLN A 158 2.39 0.66 11.89
N TYR A 159 3.50 0.86 11.18
CA TYR A 159 4.60 -0.10 11.14
C TYR A 159 5.22 -0.32 12.53
N LEU A 160 5.51 0.74 13.27
CA LEU A 160 6.07 0.62 14.63
C LEU A 160 5.12 -0.11 15.59
N LEU A 161 3.82 0.17 15.52
CA LEU A 161 2.80 -0.53 16.31
C LEU A 161 2.70 -2.01 15.91
N SER A 162 2.80 -2.31 14.61
CA SER A 162 2.81 -3.69 14.10
C SER A 162 3.98 -4.51 14.64
N LEU A 163 5.16 -3.89 14.87
CA LEU A 163 6.31 -4.54 15.49
C LEU A 163 6.06 -4.93 16.95
N GLN A 164 5.14 -4.26 17.64
CA GLN A 164 4.71 -4.58 19.01
C GLN A 164 3.50 -5.54 19.03
N GLY A 165 3.03 -6.01 17.87
CA GLY A 165 1.83 -6.84 17.74
C GLY A 165 0.53 -6.06 17.93
N ILE A 166 0.56 -4.72 17.85
CA ILE A 166 -0.61 -3.87 17.96
C ILE A 166 -1.10 -3.56 16.54
N GLU A 167 -2.28 -4.08 16.21
CA GLU A 167 -2.94 -3.76 14.96
C GLU A 167 -3.67 -2.43 15.08
N THR A 168 -3.18 -1.43 14.35
CA THR A 168 -4.01 -0.31 13.91
C THR A 168 -4.90 -0.85 12.82
N ALA A 169 -6.19 -1.03 13.07
CA ALA A 169 -7.11 -1.55 12.06
C ALA A 169 -6.97 -0.70 10.79
N ASP A 170 -6.53 -1.30 9.69
CA ASP A 170 -6.36 -0.64 8.39
C ASP A 170 -7.71 -0.13 7.84
N ASP A 171 -8.82 -0.66 8.34
CA ASP A 171 -10.17 -0.28 7.97
C ASP A 171 -10.67 0.99 8.68
N GLU A 172 -11.57 1.71 7.99
CA GLU A 172 -12.42 2.78 8.54
C GLU A 172 -13.28 2.34 9.74
N THR A 173 -13.24 1.05 10.11
CA THR A 173 -13.97 0.46 11.25
C THR A 173 -13.20 0.50 12.56
N ALA A 174 -11.97 1.03 12.59
CA ALA A 174 -11.33 1.38 13.85
C ALA A 174 -12.23 2.40 14.57
N LYS A 175 -13.08 1.90 15.48
CA LYS A 175 -14.02 2.72 16.22
C LYS A 175 -13.22 3.72 17.04
N VAL A 176 -13.20 4.95 16.56
CA VAL A 176 -12.84 6.09 17.38
C VAL A 176 -13.90 6.21 18.44
N GLU A 177 -13.51 6.02 19.70
CA GLU A 177 -14.36 6.29 20.87
C GLU A 177 -14.35 7.79 21.23
N ASP A 178 -13.53 8.58 20.55
CA ASP A 178 -13.38 10.02 20.69
C ASP A 178 -14.43 10.79 19.86
N ALA A 179 -15.54 11.14 20.50
CA ALA A 179 -16.62 11.88 19.86
C ALA A 179 -16.20 13.29 19.41
N GLU A 180 -15.25 13.91 20.10
CA GLU A 180 -14.75 15.25 19.77
C GLU A 180 -14.00 15.22 18.44
N LEU A 181 -13.07 14.26 18.29
CA LEU A 181 -12.37 14.02 17.02
C LEU A 181 -13.35 13.78 15.85
N LEU A 182 -14.37 12.95 16.06
CA LEU A 182 -15.34 12.66 15.00
C LEU A 182 -16.11 13.90 14.55
N MET A 183 -16.51 14.77 15.49
CA MET A 183 -17.16 16.04 15.15
C MET A 183 -16.23 16.94 14.33
N GLU A 184 -15.00 17.16 14.78
CA GLU A 184 -14.06 18.02 14.05
C GLU A 184 -13.76 17.51 12.64
N VAL A 185 -13.64 16.18 12.47
CA VAL A 185 -13.41 15.56 11.16
C VAL A 185 -14.62 15.73 10.24
N MET A 186 -15.84 15.60 10.78
CA MET A 186 -17.06 15.83 10.02
C MET A 186 -17.18 17.29 9.58
N GLU A 187 -16.92 18.24 10.49
CA GLU A 187 -16.90 19.67 10.18
C GLU A 187 -15.89 20.01 9.10
N ALA A 188 -14.65 19.47 9.20
CA ALA A 188 -13.63 19.68 8.18
C ALA A 188 -14.05 19.11 6.82
N ARG A 189 -14.68 17.93 6.78
CA ARG A 189 -15.20 17.33 5.53
C ARG A 189 -16.34 18.14 4.92
N GLU A 190 -17.27 18.62 5.75
CA GLU A 190 -18.37 19.48 5.31
C GLU A 190 -17.82 20.79 4.72
N ALA A 191 -16.82 21.40 5.35
CA ALA A 191 -16.16 22.59 4.81
C ALA A 191 -15.56 22.34 3.42
N VAL A 192 -14.91 21.18 3.21
CA VAL A 192 -14.38 20.78 1.90
C VAL A 192 -15.49 20.55 0.86
N GLU A 193 -16.59 19.92 1.24
CA GLU A 193 -17.72 19.65 0.34
C GLU A 193 -18.50 20.93 -0.01
N SER A 194 -18.57 21.88 0.91
CA SER A 194 -19.27 23.16 0.72
C SER A 194 -18.49 24.20 -0.08
N ALA A 195 -17.19 23.97 -0.32
CA ALA A 195 -16.34 24.92 -1.03
C ALA A 195 -16.74 25.03 -2.51
N GLU A 196 -16.95 26.26 -2.99
CA GLU A 196 -17.27 26.55 -4.40
C GLU A 196 -16.03 26.94 -5.22
N GLU A 197 -15.01 27.47 -4.55
CA GLU A 197 -13.75 27.96 -5.12
C GLU A 197 -12.54 27.35 -4.38
N GLU A 198 -11.41 27.19 -5.07
CA GLU A 198 -10.19 26.60 -4.48
C GLU A 198 -9.63 27.49 -3.35
N GLU A 199 -9.85 28.79 -3.45
CA GLU A 199 -9.48 29.79 -2.43
C GLU A 199 -10.13 29.53 -1.07
N GLU A 200 -11.36 28.97 -1.04
CA GLU A 200 -12.07 28.65 0.20
C GLU A 200 -11.44 27.46 0.93
N LEU A 201 -10.76 26.56 0.19
CA LEU A 201 -10.04 25.43 0.76
C LEU A 201 -8.72 25.82 1.44
N VAL A 202 -8.20 27.04 1.22
CA VAL A 202 -6.92 27.46 1.79
C VAL A 202 -6.94 27.42 3.30
N ALA A 203 -7.99 27.97 3.93
CA ALA A 203 -8.12 27.98 5.38
C ALA A 203 -8.24 26.56 5.96
N VAL A 204 -9.11 25.73 5.36
CA VAL A 204 -9.32 24.33 5.79
C VAL A 204 -8.04 23.50 5.64
N ARG A 205 -7.27 23.75 4.56
CA ARG A 205 -5.97 23.13 4.34
C ARG A 205 -4.97 23.52 5.42
N GLU A 206 -4.81 24.80 5.70
CA GLU A 206 -3.87 25.28 6.72
C GLU A 206 -4.20 24.72 8.10
N GLU A 207 -5.48 24.74 8.48
CA GLU A 207 -5.95 24.20 9.75
C GLU A 207 -5.73 22.67 9.84
N ASN A 208 -5.99 21.94 8.75
CA ASN A 208 -5.75 20.50 8.72
C ASN A 208 -4.25 20.16 8.78
N GLU A 209 -3.37 20.92 8.10
CA GLU A 209 -1.92 20.71 8.21
C GLU A 209 -1.39 21.00 9.63
N GLU A 210 -1.96 21.98 10.34
CA GLU A 210 -1.66 22.22 11.75
C GLU A 210 -2.08 21.02 12.61
N ARG A 211 -3.31 20.52 12.44
CA ARG A 211 -3.77 19.32 13.16
C ARG A 211 -2.92 18.08 12.87
N VAL A 212 -2.48 17.91 11.62
CA VAL A 212 -1.54 16.84 11.24
C VAL A 212 -0.23 16.99 12.00
N ARG A 213 0.40 18.17 11.95
CA ARG A 213 1.67 18.45 12.63
C ARG A 213 1.57 18.20 14.14
N ASP A 214 0.55 18.74 14.78
CA ASP A 214 0.36 18.59 16.23
C ASP A 214 0.13 17.13 16.63
N THR A 215 -0.57 16.36 15.79
CA THR A 215 -0.77 14.92 16.00
C THR A 215 0.54 14.14 15.80
N GLU A 216 1.37 14.51 14.81
CA GLU A 216 2.69 13.91 14.60
C GLU A 216 3.64 14.18 15.79
N GLU A 217 3.61 15.38 16.36
CA GLU A 217 4.38 15.73 17.56
C GLU A 217 3.95 14.89 18.77
N ARG A 218 2.65 14.86 19.08
CA ARG A 218 2.09 14.01 20.14
C ARG A 218 2.45 12.54 19.94
N LEU A 219 2.34 12.04 18.72
CA LEU A 219 2.68 10.67 18.36
C LEU A 219 4.16 10.36 18.64
N GLY A 220 5.05 11.30 18.33
CA GLY A 220 6.47 11.22 18.66
C GLY A 220 6.72 11.11 20.16
N GLU A 221 6.08 11.96 20.96
CA GLU A 221 6.18 11.92 22.43
C GLU A 221 5.72 10.58 23.01
N ARG A 222 4.60 10.04 22.51
CA ARG A 222 4.06 8.73 22.93
C ARG A 222 5.04 7.60 22.64
N PHE A 223 5.64 7.60 21.45
CA PHE A 223 6.64 6.61 21.05
C PHE A 223 7.92 6.70 21.89
N GLU A 224 8.38 7.91 22.22
CA GLU A 224 9.55 8.12 23.08
C GLU A 224 9.31 7.66 24.52
N GLN A 225 8.08 7.82 25.01
CA GLN A 225 7.66 7.35 26.34
C GLN A 225 7.38 5.83 26.38
N GLY A 226 7.31 5.16 25.23
CA GLY A 226 6.91 3.76 25.12
C GLY A 226 5.42 3.52 25.39
N ASP A 227 4.59 4.55 25.29
CA ASP A 227 3.13 4.47 25.44
C ASP A 227 2.49 4.03 24.11
N TRP A 228 2.48 2.71 23.89
CA TRP A 228 2.01 2.14 22.62
C TRP A 228 0.49 2.25 22.42
N GLU A 229 -0.30 2.21 23.48
CA GLU A 229 -1.76 2.35 23.37
C GLU A 229 -2.14 3.81 23.11
N GLY A 230 -1.46 4.76 23.75
CA GLY A 230 -1.59 6.19 23.42
C GLY A 230 -1.15 6.48 21.99
N ALA A 231 -0.02 5.92 21.56
CA ALA A 231 0.45 6.04 20.17
C ALA A 231 -0.54 5.44 19.16
N ARG A 232 -1.23 4.34 19.50
CA ARG A 232 -2.30 3.76 18.69
C ARG A 232 -3.46 4.75 18.53
N GLY A 233 -3.89 5.40 19.61
CA GLY A 233 -4.92 6.44 19.55
C GLY A 233 -4.53 7.62 18.65
N GLU A 234 -3.32 8.16 18.82
CA GLU A 234 -2.80 9.25 17.99
C GLU A 234 -2.61 8.82 16.52
N ALA A 235 -2.23 7.57 16.24
CA ALA A 235 -2.13 7.05 14.87
C ALA A 235 -3.50 6.98 14.18
N VAL A 236 -4.56 6.59 14.91
CA VAL A 236 -5.93 6.63 14.39
C VAL A 236 -6.36 8.07 14.12
N ARG A 237 -6.09 9.00 15.05
CA ARG A 237 -6.35 10.44 14.86
C ARG A 237 -5.64 10.98 13.62
N LEU A 238 -4.35 10.69 13.47
CA LEU A 238 -3.56 11.10 12.31
C LEU A 238 -4.16 10.61 11.00
N ARG A 239 -4.68 9.37 10.97
CA ARG A 239 -5.34 8.83 9.77
C ARG A 239 -6.52 9.68 9.32
N TYR A 240 -7.36 10.15 10.23
CA TYR A 240 -8.50 10.99 9.85
C TYR A 240 -8.06 12.31 9.22
N TRP A 241 -7.05 12.97 9.79
CA TRP A 241 -6.50 14.21 9.23
C TRP A 241 -5.80 13.99 7.89
N VAL A 242 -5.15 12.84 7.70
CA VAL A 242 -4.62 12.43 6.39
C VAL A 242 -5.75 12.22 5.38
N ASN A 243 -6.85 11.58 5.77
CA ASN A 243 -8.00 11.39 4.88
C ASN A 243 -8.66 12.73 4.50
N VAL A 244 -8.78 13.68 5.45
CA VAL A 244 -9.25 15.05 5.16
C VAL A 244 -8.30 15.74 4.18
N ARG A 245 -6.98 15.63 4.38
CA ARG A 245 -5.99 16.15 3.43
C ARG A 245 -6.16 15.56 2.03
N GLU A 246 -6.41 14.26 1.93
CA GLU A 246 -6.70 13.59 0.65
C GLU A 246 -7.99 14.11 0.02
N SER A 247 -9.05 14.36 0.80
CA SER A 247 -10.28 15.00 0.32
C SER A 247 -10.03 16.41 -0.23
N ILE A 248 -9.23 17.22 0.46
CA ILE A 248 -8.83 18.56 0.00
C ILE A 248 -8.03 18.46 -1.31
N HIS A 249 -7.09 17.52 -1.41
CA HIS A 249 -6.29 17.32 -2.63
C HIS A 249 -7.09 16.76 -3.80
N GLY A 250 -8.14 15.99 -3.53
CA GLY A 250 -9.03 15.39 -4.52
C GLY A 250 -10.23 16.26 -4.89
N TRP A 251 -10.38 17.45 -4.31
CA TRP A 251 -11.48 18.36 -4.61
C TRP A 251 -11.39 18.88 -6.05
N GLU A 252 -12.54 18.98 -6.70
CA GLU A 252 -12.69 19.53 -8.06
C GLU A 252 -13.89 20.47 -8.09
N GLN A 253 -13.75 21.63 -8.72
CA GLN A 253 -14.81 22.63 -8.81
C GLN A 253 -16.08 22.08 -9.49
N GLY A 254 -17.24 22.22 -8.83
CA GLY A 254 -18.55 21.91 -9.40
C GLY A 254 -18.97 20.44 -9.38
N LYS A 255 -18.35 19.60 -8.54
CA LYS A 255 -18.87 18.30 -8.10
C LYS A 255 -19.68 18.44 -6.83
#